data_AF-A0A1X7M863-F1
#
_entry.id   AF-A0A1X7M863-F1
#
_cell.length_a   1.000
_cell.length_b   1.000
_cell.length_c   1.000
_cell.angle_alpha   90.00
_cell.angle_beta   90.00
_cell.angle_gamma   90.00
#
_symmetry.space_group_name_H-M   'P 1'
#
loop_
_entity.id
_entity.type
_entity.pdbx_description
1 polymer ?
#
loop_
_entity_poly.entity_id
_entity_poly.type
_entity_poly.pdbx_seq_one_letter_code
_entity_poly.pdbx_strand_id
1 'polypeptide(L)'
;MDMKECRKKVQAIDEQMLYLTSHGVTATADILEHMAGQMPGLHRIWTDVSDGQLAELAAEYPGFRALAVITGAAWLAEQRKPFLPYNDMPVFSARYSQWVSSTLTRGAELEQAWQRCRKSGDVDGTPELQQLCLAWKQDVQDLLATLKADVQILPSQRACVAAVLLPMMDGIVSQYALQNGGSQQ
;
A
#
# COMPACT_ATOMS: atom_id res chain seq x y z
N MET A 1 -14.53 6.18 -12.15
CA MET A 1 -15.01 4.86 -11.67
C MET A 1 -16.53 4.86 -11.55
N ASP A 2 -17.22 3.73 -11.76
CA ASP A 2 -18.68 3.66 -11.45
C ASP A 2 -18.93 3.42 -9.94
N MET A 3 -20.13 3.73 -9.45
CA MET A 3 -20.43 3.63 -8.01
C MET A 3 -20.41 2.21 -7.46
N LYS A 4 -20.63 1.19 -8.31
CA LYS A 4 -20.61 -0.21 -7.89
C LYS A 4 -19.17 -0.69 -7.71
N GLU A 5 -18.28 -0.31 -8.63
CA GLU A 5 -16.84 -0.55 -8.50
C GLU A 5 -16.28 0.20 -7.28
N CYS A 6 -16.70 1.45 -7.07
CA CYS A 6 -16.32 2.23 -5.89
C CYS A 6 -16.70 1.52 -4.59
N ARG A 7 -17.97 1.10 -4.46
CA ARG A 7 -18.45 0.37 -3.28
C ARG A 7 -17.68 -0.92 -3.03
N LYS A 8 -17.31 -1.67 -4.08
CA LYS A 8 -16.47 -2.87 -3.93
C LYS A 8 -15.09 -2.54 -3.35
N LYS A 9 -14.46 -1.45 -3.78
CA LYS A 9 -13.16 -1.02 -3.26
C LYS A 9 -13.26 -0.57 -1.80
N VAL A 10 -14.30 0.23 -1.48
CA VAL A 10 -14.57 0.68 -0.12
C VAL A 10 -14.84 -0.51 0.81
N GLN A 11 -15.62 -1.50 0.35
CA GLN A 11 -15.87 -2.72 1.11
C GLN A 11 -14.58 -3.51 1.37
N ALA A 12 -13.71 -3.67 0.39
CA ALA A 12 -12.43 -4.37 0.58
C ALA A 12 -11.53 -3.67 1.62
N ILE A 13 -11.51 -2.34 1.61
CA ILE A 13 -10.81 -1.52 2.62
C ILE A 13 -11.44 -1.73 4.00
N ASP A 14 -12.76 -1.64 4.09
CA ASP A 14 -13.51 -1.78 5.34
C ASP A 14 -13.27 -3.15 5.98
N GLU A 15 -13.41 -4.22 5.21
CA GLU A 15 -13.17 -5.60 5.66
C GLU A 15 -11.72 -5.81 6.11
N GLN A 16 -10.75 -5.18 5.44
CA GLN A 16 -9.35 -5.27 5.86
C GLN A 16 -9.13 -4.52 7.18
N MET A 17 -9.67 -3.31 7.35
CA MET A 17 -9.55 -2.56 8.60
C MET A 17 -10.21 -3.30 9.77
N LEU A 18 -11.39 -3.88 9.56
CA LEU A 18 -12.08 -4.69 10.56
C LEU A 18 -11.29 -5.96 10.91
N TYR A 19 -10.68 -6.61 9.91
CA TYR A 19 -9.79 -7.75 10.12
C TYR A 19 -8.59 -7.37 10.98
N LEU A 20 -7.91 -6.25 10.70
CA LEU A 20 -6.79 -5.78 11.50
C LEU A 20 -7.20 -5.50 12.95
N THR A 21 -8.34 -4.83 13.12
CA THR A 21 -8.90 -4.51 14.45
C THR A 21 -9.22 -5.78 15.25
N SER A 22 -9.85 -6.78 14.62
CA SER A 22 -10.23 -8.03 15.31
C SER A 22 -9.03 -8.88 15.73
N HIS A 23 -7.85 -8.59 15.18
CA HIS A 23 -6.60 -9.25 15.52
C HIS A 23 -5.63 -8.32 16.29
N GLY A 24 -6.15 -7.26 16.91
CA GLY A 24 -5.41 -6.43 17.85
C GLY A 24 -4.46 -5.39 17.23
N VAL A 25 -4.44 -5.24 15.90
CA VAL A 25 -3.64 -4.22 15.22
C VAL A 25 -4.30 -2.86 15.42
N THR A 26 -3.70 -2.04 16.27
CA THR A 26 -4.26 -0.74 16.68
C THR A 26 -3.30 0.43 16.49
N ALA A 27 -1.99 0.18 16.40
CA ALA A 27 -1.02 1.22 16.14
C ALA A 27 -1.15 1.75 14.70
N THR A 28 -1.14 3.07 14.55
CA THR A 28 -1.33 3.72 13.24
C THR A 28 -0.29 3.31 12.21
N ALA A 29 0.98 3.14 12.63
CA ALA A 29 2.06 2.70 11.74
C ALA A 29 1.78 1.30 11.19
N ASP A 30 1.46 0.34 12.06
CA ASP A 30 1.14 -1.04 11.70
C ASP A 30 -0.11 -1.12 10.80
N ILE A 31 -1.14 -0.31 11.09
CA ILE A 31 -2.33 -0.21 10.24
C ILE A 31 -1.94 0.26 8.83
N LEU A 32 -1.14 1.32 8.73
CA LEU A 32 -0.72 1.85 7.42
C LEU A 32 0.12 0.85 6.64
N GLU A 33 0.99 0.09 7.32
CA GLU A 33 1.77 -0.98 6.71
C GLU A 33 0.86 -2.10 6.15
N HIS A 34 -0.08 -2.59 6.94
CA HIS A 34 -1.03 -3.63 6.50
C HIS A 34 -2.10 -3.16 5.51
N MET A 35 -2.24 -1.85 5.31
CA MET A 35 -3.16 -1.24 4.37
C MET A 35 -2.46 -0.73 3.11
N ALA A 36 -1.14 -0.92 2.97
CA ALA A 36 -0.35 -0.43 1.84
C ALA A 36 -0.92 -0.91 0.49
N GLY A 37 -1.31 -2.18 0.40
CA GLY A 37 -1.93 -2.76 -0.79
C GLY A 37 -3.28 -2.13 -1.14
N GLN A 38 -3.97 -1.53 -0.18
CA GLN A 38 -5.25 -0.85 -0.39
C GLN A 38 -5.10 0.61 -0.83
N MET A 39 -3.92 1.23 -0.65
CA MET A 39 -3.68 2.65 -0.92
C MET A 39 -3.97 3.09 -2.36
N PRO A 40 -3.64 2.32 -3.42
CA PRO A 40 -4.02 2.69 -4.78
C PRO A 40 -5.55 2.73 -4.97
N GLY A 41 -6.28 1.83 -4.31
CA GLY A 41 -7.74 1.82 -4.31
C GLY A 41 -8.31 3.04 -3.59
N LEU A 42 -7.74 3.37 -2.43
CA LEU A 42 -8.09 4.56 -1.66
C LEU A 42 -7.86 5.86 -2.44
N HIS A 43 -6.70 5.99 -3.10
CA HIS A 43 -6.40 7.15 -3.94
C HIS A 43 -7.43 7.33 -5.05
N ARG A 44 -7.78 6.25 -5.77
CA ARG A 44 -8.83 6.29 -6.80
C ARG A 44 -10.18 6.70 -6.24
N ILE A 45 -10.55 6.25 -5.04
CA ILE A 45 -11.79 6.66 -4.39
C ILE A 45 -11.78 8.18 -4.19
N TRP A 46 -10.72 8.74 -3.62
CA TRP A 46 -10.63 10.19 -3.39
C TRP A 46 -10.59 11.03 -4.66
N THR A 47 -10.05 10.53 -5.77
CA THR A 47 -9.97 11.29 -7.03
C THR A 47 -11.24 11.19 -7.88
N ASP A 48 -11.99 10.10 -7.76
CA ASP A 48 -13.06 9.78 -8.71
C ASP A 48 -14.48 10.06 -8.19
N VAL A 49 -14.66 10.29 -6.88
CA VAL A 49 -15.98 10.56 -6.27
C VAL A 49 -16.06 11.96 -5.68
N SER A 50 -17.27 12.49 -5.55
CA SER A 50 -17.48 13.78 -4.89
C SER A 50 -17.37 13.67 -3.36
N ASP A 51 -17.13 14.80 -2.69
CA ASP A 51 -17.10 14.86 -1.21
C ASP A 51 -18.40 14.34 -0.58
N GLY A 52 -19.55 14.59 -1.20
CA GLY A 52 -20.85 14.08 -0.74
C GLY A 52 -20.93 12.56 -0.81
N GLN A 53 -20.48 11.96 -1.91
CA GLN A 53 -20.41 10.51 -2.07
C GLN A 53 -19.39 9.90 -1.10
N LEU A 54 -18.25 10.57 -0.88
CA LEU A 54 -17.24 10.14 0.08
C LEU A 54 -17.80 10.14 1.51
N ALA A 55 -18.60 11.15 1.88
CA ALA A 55 -19.26 11.23 3.17
C ALA A 55 -20.29 10.12 3.37
N GLU A 56 -21.10 9.80 2.36
CA GLU A 56 -22.03 8.67 2.37
C GLU A 56 -21.30 7.34 2.57
N LEU A 57 -20.22 7.10 1.80
CA LEU A 57 -19.39 5.90 1.91
C LEU A 57 -18.73 5.80 3.29
N ALA A 58 -18.24 6.90 3.86
CA ALA A 58 -17.67 6.91 5.20
C ALA A 58 -18.71 6.68 6.31
N ALA A 59 -19.97 7.04 6.09
CA ALA A 59 -21.05 6.74 7.02
C ALA A 59 -21.47 5.26 6.95
N GLU A 60 -21.45 4.67 5.76
CA GLU A 60 -21.83 3.28 5.52
C GLU A 60 -20.74 2.28 5.92
N TYR A 61 -19.46 2.63 5.76
CA TYR A 61 -18.31 1.75 5.98
C TYR A 61 -17.36 2.31 7.06
N PRO A 62 -17.52 1.92 8.33
CA PRO A 62 -16.80 2.54 9.46
C PRO A 62 -15.29 2.26 9.47
N GLY A 63 -14.84 1.10 8.98
CA GLY A 63 -13.43 0.77 8.79
C GLY A 63 -12.80 1.61 7.69
N PHE A 64 -13.52 1.86 6.59
CA PHE A 64 -13.08 2.83 5.57
C PHE A 64 -12.94 4.24 6.14
N ARG A 65 -13.92 4.70 6.93
CA ARG A 65 -13.84 6.00 7.63
C ARG A 65 -12.63 6.08 8.55
N ALA A 66 -12.35 5.02 9.32
CA ALA A 66 -11.20 4.97 10.22
C ALA A 66 -9.89 5.12 9.45
N LEU A 67 -9.73 4.38 8.35
CA LEU A 67 -8.55 4.52 7.49
C LEU A 67 -8.42 5.94 6.92
N ALA A 68 -9.50 6.53 6.41
CA ALA A 68 -9.48 7.87 5.84
C ALA A 68 -9.00 8.93 6.85
N VAL A 69 -9.43 8.81 8.12
CA VAL A 69 -8.96 9.67 9.22
C VAL A 69 -7.47 9.46 9.49
N ILE A 70 -7.02 8.21 9.57
CA ILE A 70 -5.61 7.85 9.78
C ILE A 70 -4.73 8.44 8.68
N THR A 71 -5.09 8.22 7.42
CA THR A 71 -4.31 8.70 6.27
C THR A 71 -4.35 10.22 6.16
N GLY A 72 -5.49 10.85 6.50
CA GLY A 72 -5.61 12.31 6.55
C GLY A 72 -4.71 12.92 7.62
N ALA A 73 -4.65 12.31 8.81
CA ALA A 73 -3.76 12.75 9.87
C ALA A 73 -2.28 12.58 9.48
N ALA A 74 -1.92 11.46 8.86
CA ALA A 74 -0.56 11.21 8.35
C ALA A 74 -0.17 12.25 7.28
N TRP A 75 -1.06 12.54 6.34
CA TRP A 75 -0.86 13.56 5.32
C TRP A 75 -0.67 14.96 5.93
N LEU A 76 -1.51 15.35 6.90
CA LEU A 76 -1.37 16.64 7.60
C LEU A 76 -0.06 16.71 8.38
N ALA A 77 0.39 15.61 9.00
CA ALA A 77 1.67 15.56 9.68
C ALA A 77 2.84 15.73 8.69
N GLU A 78 2.75 15.11 7.52
CA GLU A 78 3.75 15.26 6.45
C GLU A 78 3.84 16.71 5.97
N GLN A 79 2.71 17.37 5.73
CA GLN A 79 2.66 18.77 5.30
C GLN A 79 3.25 19.76 6.32
N ARG A 80 3.25 19.42 7.61
CA ARG A 80 3.80 20.26 8.67
C ARG A 80 5.32 20.19 8.77
N LYS A 81 5.97 19.28 8.04
CA LYS A 81 7.44 19.18 8.05
C LYS A 81 8.04 20.46 7.43
N PRO A 82 9.00 21.12 8.11
CA PRO A 82 9.60 22.36 7.61
C PRO A 82 10.31 22.18 6.26
N PHE A 83 10.77 20.96 5.99
CA PHE A 83 11.44 20.58 4.77
C PHE A 83 11.08 19.14 4.43
N LEU A 84 10.70 18.91 3.17
CA LEU A 84 10.50 17.58 2.62
C LEU A 84 11.67 17.27 1.68
N PRO A 85 12.39 16.16 1.88
CA PRO A 85 13.59 15.82 1.10
C PRO A 85 13.31 15.61 -0.39
N TYR A 86 12.04 15.58 -0.79
CA TYR A 86 11.58 15.38 -2.15
C TYR A 86 10.99 16.62 -2.84
N ASN A 87 10.89 17.79 -2.16
CA ASN A 87 10.30 18.99 -2.75
C ASN A 87 11.06 19.52 -3.98
N ASP A 88 12.39 19.45 -3.95
CA ASP A 88 13.25 19.94 -5.03
C ASP A 88 13.80 18.82 -5.92
N MET A 89 13.26 17.60 -5.79
CA MET A 89 13.73 16.49 -6.61
C MET A 89 13.18 16.57 -8.03
N PRO A 90 14.03 16.32 -9.04
CA PRO A 90 13.58 16.27 -10.42
C PRO A 90 12.56 15.15 -10.61
N VAL A 91 11.56 15.42 -11.44
CA VAL A 91 10.55 14.43 -11.82
C VAL A 91 11.22 13.35 -12.66
N PHE A 92 10.85 12.09 -12.41
CA PHE A 92 11.29 10.99 -13.24
C PHE A 92 10.82 11.17 -14.70
N SER A 93 11.61 10.67 -15.65
CA SER A 93 11.15 10.58 -17.04
C SER A 93 9.85 9.76 -17.11
N ALA A 94 9.03 10.01 -18.12
CA ALA A 94 7.76 9.29 -18.31
C ALA A 94 7.94 7.77 -18.25
N ARG A 95 9.05 7.26 -18.83
CA ARG A 95 9.43 5.84 -18.78
C ARG A 95 9.62 5.34 -17.35
N TYR A 96 10.43 6.02 -16.54
CA TYR A 96 10.69 5.59 -15.16
C TYR A 96 9.46 5.75 -14.28
N SER A 97 8.72 6.85 -14.43
CA SER A 97 7.45 7.07 -13.73
C SER A 97 6.46 5.93 -14.01
N GLN A 98 6.32 5.53 -15.27
CA GLN A 98 5.46 4.41 -15.65
C GLN A 98 5.95 3.07 -15.09
N TRP A 99 7.26 2.80 -15.14
CA TRP A 99 7.81 1.55 -14.62
C TRP A 99 7.64 1.45 -13.10
N VAL A 100 8.02 2.50 -12.35
CA VAL A 100 7.83 2.55 -10.89
C VAL A 100 6.35 2.38 -10.54
N SER A 101 5.46 3.10 -11.21
CA SER A 101 4.00 3.01 -10.99
C SER A 101 3.45 1.60 -11.26
N SER A 102 3.88 0.96 -12.35
CA SER A 102 3.50 -0.42 -12.68
C SER A 102 4.02 -1.43 -11.65
N THR A 103 5.26 -1.27 -11.19
CA THR A 103 5.85 -2.14 -10.16
C THR A 103 5.12 -1.99 -8.83
N LEU A 104 4.79 -0.76 -8.40
CA LEU A 104 4.01 -0.51 -7.19
C LEU A 104 2.59 -1.08 -7.29
N THR A 105 1.93 -0.90 -8.43
CA THR A 105 0.57 -1.42 -8.67
C THR A 105 0.54 -2.95 -8.55
N ARG A 106 1.47 -3.64 -9.20
CA ARG A 106 1.58 -5.11 -9.11
C ARG A 106 1.91 -5.58 -7.70
N GLY A 107 2.75 -4.86 -6.98
CA GLY A 107 3.03 -5.17 -5.57
C GLY A 107 1.78 -5.08 -4.71
N ALA A 108 0.95 -4.04 -4.92
CA ALA A 108 -0.29 -3.85 -4.18
C ALA A 108 -1.32 -4.95 -4.52
N GLU A 109 -1.41 -5.36 -5.79
CA GLU A 109 -2.25 -6.49 -6.22
C GLU A 109 -1.82 -7.81 -5.57
N LEU A 110 -0.51 -8.05 -5.48
CA LEU A 110 0.05 -9.22 -4.79
C LEU A 110 -0.29 -9.19 -3.30
N GLU A 111 -0.10 -8.07 -2.62
CA GLU A 111 -0.46 -7.91 -1.21
C GLU A 111 -1.95 -8.20 -0.97
N GLN A 112 -2.83 -7.66 -1.81
CA GLN A 112 -4.26 -7.94 -1.75
C GLN A 112 -4.58 -9.43 -2.02
N ALA A 113 -3.85 -10.09 -2.90
CA ALA A 113 -4.01 -11.52 -3.15
C ALA A 113 -3.59 -12.35 -1.93
N TRP A 114 -2.47 -12.02 -1.30
CA TRP A 114 -2.02 -12.65 -0.06
C TRP A 114 -3.00 -12.44 1.10
N GLN A 115 -3.52 -11.21 1.26
CA GLN A 115 -4.55 -10.91 2.25
C GLN A 115 -5.80 -11.78 2.05
N ARG A 116 -6.23 -12.01 0.81
CA ARG A 116 -7.37 -12.89 0.49
C ARG A 116 -7.08 -14.35 0.86
N CYS A 117 -5.91 -14.89 0.49
CA CYS A 117 -5.50 -16.25 0.86
C CYS A 117 -5.49 -16.45 2.39
N ARG A 118 -4.92 -15.49 3.13
CA ARG A 118 -4.90 -15.52 4.61
C ARG A 118 -6.30 -15.54 5.21
N LYS A 119 -7.22 -14.72 4.68
CA LYS A 119 -8.63 -14.71 5.12
C LYS A 119 -9.37 -16.03 4.82
N SER A 120 -8.97 -16.76 3.78
CA SER A 120 -9.51 -18.10 3.48
C SER A 120 -8.81 -19.25 4.22
N GLY A 121 -7.80 -18.96 5.04
CA GLY A 121 -7.03 -19.96 5.79
C GLY A 121 -5.83 -20.55 5.04
N ASP A 122 -5.56 -20.08 3.82
CA ASP A 122 -4.37 -20.45 3.04
C ASP A 122 -3.24 -19.46 3.34
N VAL A 123 -2.50 -19.72 4.42
CA VAL A 123 -1.45 -18.82 4.93
C VAL A 123 -0.23 -18.80 4.02
N ASP A 124 0.05 -19.92 3.34
CA ASP A 124 1.22 -20.09 2.48
C ASP A 124 0.94 -19.67 1.03
N GLY A 125 -0.31 -19.38 0.70
CA GLY A 125 -0.74 -18.91 -0.61
C GLY A 125 -0.62 -20.00 -1.69
N THR A 126 -1.25 -19.75 -2.84
CA THR A 126 -1.21 -20.71 -3.93
C THR A 126 0.17 -20.74 -4.61
N PRO A 127 0.59 -21.85 -5.24
CA PRO A 127 1.83 -21.92 -6.01
C PRO A 127 1.95 -20.81 -7.06
N GLU A 128 0.83 -20.44 -7.69
CA GLU A 128 0.77 -19.35 -8.68
C GLU A 128 1.06 -18.00 -8.03
N LEU A 129 0.50 -17.73 -6.85
CA LEU A 129 0.76 -16.49 -6.12
C LEU A 129 2.22 -16.39 -5.66
N GLN A 130 2.81 -17.50 -5.23
CA GLN A 130 4.24 -17.57 -4.90
C GLN A 130 5.12 -17.26 -6.12
N GLN A 131 4.80 -17.85 -7.28
CA GLN A 131 5.52 -17.57 -8.53
C GLN A 131 5.41 -16.11 -8.97
N LEU A 132 4.21 -15.54 -8.92
CA LEU A 132 3.99 -14.12 -9.25
C LEU A 132 4.76 -13.21 -8.30
N CYS A 133 4.84 -13.57 -7.03
CA CYS A 133 5.64 -12.82 -6.06
C CYS A 133 7.14 -12.87 -6.39
N LEU A 134 7.69 -14.06 -6.69
CA LEU A 134 9.09 -14.20 -7.09
C LEU A 134 9.41 -13.39 -8.35
N ALA A 135 8.54 -13.44 -9.36
CA ALA A 135 8.70 -12.65 -10.59
C ALA A 135 8.68 -11.14 -10.30
N TRP A 136 7.76 -10.68 -9.45
CA TRP A 136 7.69 -9.27 -9.06
C TRP A 136 8.92 -8.84 -8.24
N LYS A 137 9.46 -9.68 -7.35
CA LYS A 137 10.72 -9.39 -6.64
C LYS A 137 11.89 -9.22 -7.61
N GLN A 138 11.95 -10.05 -8.65
CA GLN A 138 12.95 -9.89 -9.70
C GLN A 138 12.77 -8.57 -10.46
N ASP A 139 11.53 -8.22 -10.82
CA ASP A 139 11.24 -6.94 -11.50
C ASP A 139 11.64 -5.72 -10.66
N VAL A 140 11.47 -5.78 -9.33
CA VAL A 140 11.94 -4.74 -8.39
C VAL A 140 13.47 -4.63 -8.45
N GLN A 141 14.18 -5.77 -8.39
CA GLN A 141 15.64 -5.79 -8.46
C GLN A 141 16.15 -5.23 -9.78
N ASP A 142 15.54 -5.61 -10.91
CA ASP A 142 15.91 -5.14 -12.25
C ASP A 142 15.67 -3.63 -12.41
N LEU A 143 14.56 -3.13 -11.86
CA LEU A 143 14.27 -1.69 -11.82
C LEU A 143 15.33 -0.94 -11.02
N LEU A 144 15.64 -1.39 -9.80
CA LEU A 144 16.64 -0.74 -8.94
C LEU A 144 18.05 -0.78 -9.58
N ALA A 145 18.41 -1.88 -10.23
CA ALA A 145 19.66 -2.01 -10.97
C ALA A 145 19.72 -1.05 -12.16
N THR A 146 18.63 -0.94 -12.92
CA THR A 146 18.54 -0.02 -14.07
C THR A 146 18.65 1.44 -13.61
N LEU A 147 17.91 1.83 -12.57
CA LEU A 147 18.01 3.17 -11.97
C LEU A 147 19.43 3.47 -11.48
N LYS A 148 20.13 2.47 -10.93
CA LYS A 148 21.51 2.62 -10.46
C LYS A 148 22.50 2.85 -11.61
N ALA A 149 22.29 2.19 -12.75
CA ALA A 149 23.15 2.28 -13.92
C ALA A 149 22.95 3.57 -14.73
N ASP A 150 21.77 4.20 -14.63
CA ASP A 150 21.47 5.45 -15.34
C ASP A 150 22.10 6.65 -14.63
N VAL A 151 23.11 7.25 -15.29
CA VAL A 151 23.85 8.42 -14.78
C VAL A 151 22.99 9.68 -14.66
N GLN A 152 21.83 9.73 -15.32
CA GLN A 152 20.90 10.85 -15.24
C GLN A 152 20.02 10.79 -13.99
N ILE A 153 19.99 9.65 -13.28
CA ILE A 153 19.18 9.47 -12.08
C ILE A 153 20.01 9.81 -10.84
N LEU A 154 19.52 10.78 -10.07
CA LEU A 154 20.21 11.26 -8.88
C LEU A 154 20.23 10.20 -7.77
N PRO A 155 21.26 10.18 -6.89
CA PRO A 155 21.27 9.32 -5.70
C PRO A 155 20.01 9.45 -4.83
N SER A 156 19.48 10.66 -4.66
CA SER A 156 18.26 10.91 -3.89
C SER A 156 17.02 10.28 -4.51
N GLN A 157 16.87 10.35 -5.83
CA GLN A 157 15.77 9.69 -6.57
C GLN A 157 15.82 8.16 -6.40
N ARG A 158 17.02 7.57 -6.49
CA ARG A 158 17.24 6.14 -6.25
C ARG A 158 16.87 5.75 -4.84
N ALA A 159 17.31 6.53 -3.86
CA ALA A 159 17.01 6.31 -2.45
C ALA A 159 15.50 6.38 -2.18
N CYS A 160 14.78 7.34 -2.77
CA CYS A 160 13.33 7.44 -2.62
C CYS A 160 12.59 6.21 -3.17
N VAL A 161 12.95 5.73 -4.36
CA VAL A 161 12.31 4.54 -4.94
C VAL A 161 12.64 3.29 -4.10
N ALA A 162 13.89 3.13 -3.68
CA ALA A 162 14.32 2.01 -2.85
C ALA A 162 13.64 2.01 -1.47
N ALA A 163 13.46 3.18 -0.86
CA ALA A 163 12.80 3.33 0.44
C ALA A 163 11.34 2.88 0.44
N VAL A 164 10.68 2.83 -0.73
CA VAL A 164 9.31 2.31 -0.87
C VAL A 164 9.33 0.84 -1.29
N LEU A 165 10.11 0.49 -2.31
CA LEU A 165 10.08 -0.85 -2.90
C LEU A 165 10.71 -1.93 -2.02
N LEU A 166 11.78 -1.62 -1.28
CA LEU A 166 12.46 -2.62 -0.44
C LEU A 166 11.59 -3.08 0.74
N PRO A 167 10.98 -2.18 1.56
CA PRO A 167 10.08 -2.63 2.62
C PRO A 167 8.88 -3.40 2.08
N MET A 168 8.33 -2.98 0.94
CA MET A 168 7.24 -3.69 0.27
C MET A 168 7.66 -5.11 -0.15
N MET A 169 8.91 -5.26 -0.63
CA MET A 169 9.47 -6.54 -1.04
C MET A 169 9.62 -7.53 0.12
N ASP A 170 9.99 -7.01 1.28
CA ASP A 170 10.11 -7.78 2.52
C ASP A 170 8.73 -8.08 3.13
N GLY A 171 7.77 -7.15 2.96
CA GLY A 171 6.44 -7.19 3.59
C GLY A 171 5.40 -8.08 2.90
N ILE A 172 5.35 -8.15 1.56
CA ILE A 172 4.27 -8.83 0.83
C ILE A 172 4.11 -10.31 1.21
N VAL A 173 5.22 -10.99 1.49
CA VAL A 173 5.24 -12.41 1.91
C VAL A 173 5.40 -12.54 3.43
N SER A 174 5.88 -11.49 4.11
CA SER A 174 6.18 -11.58 5.54
C SER A 174 4.94 -11.93 6.35
N GLN A 175 5.11 -12.98 7.14
CA GLN A 175 4.24 -13.41 8.21
C GLN A 175 4.44 -12.52 9.46
N TYR A 176 4.51 -11.20 9.35
CA TYR A 176 4.03 -10.39 10.48
C TYR A 176 2.50 -10.48 10.43
N ALA A 177 1.91 -11.69 10.48
CA ALA A 177 1.42 -12.25 11.73
C ALA A 177 1.05 -11.13 12.69
N LEU A 178 -0.25 -10.98 12.81
CA LEU A 178 -1.06 -10.71 13.97
C LEU A 178 -0.57 -11.35 15.31
N GLN A 179 0.72 -11.59 15.47
CA GLN A 179 1.41 -11.90 16.72
C GLN A 179 1.57 -10.60 17.52
N ASN A 180 0.45 -10.04 17.96
CA ASN A 180 0.42 -9.20 19.16
C ASN A 180 -0.84 -9.57 19.94
N GLY A 181 -0.88 -10.83 20.35
CA GLY A 181 -2.01 -11.43 21.03
C GLY A 181 -1.62 -12.71 21.76
N GLY A 182 -0.69 -12.62 22.73
CA GLY A 182 -0.65 -13.61 23.79
C GLY A 182 0.72 -13.94 24.40
N SER A 183 0.88 -13.47 25.63
CA SER A 183 1.56 -14.15 26.77
C SER A 183 3.09 -13.95 26.84
N GLN A 184 3.74 -13.60 27.96
CA GLN A 184 3.44 -13.71 29.40
C GLN A 184 4.19 -12.59 30.18
N GLN A 185 3.51 -11.97 31.15
CA GLN A 185 3.77 -11.99 32.61
C GLN A 185 4.78 -10.99 33.13
#